data_AF-A0A9Y2AAY5-F1
#
_entry.id   AF-A0A9Y2AAY5-F1
#
_cell.length_a   1.000
_cell.length_b   1.000
_cell.length_c   1.000
_cell.angle_alpha   90.00
_cell.angle_beta   90.00
_cell.angle_gamma   90.00
#
_symmetry.space_group_name_H-M   'P 1'
#
loop_
_entity.id
_entity.type
_entity.pdbx_description
1 polymer ?
#
loop_
_entity_poly.entity_id
_entity_poly.type
_entity_poly.pdbx_seq_one_letter_code
_entity_poly.pdbx_strand_id
1 'polypeptide(L)'
;MISRSVYTMSTGRKLFWAGLGCVALTVVLFFGGFLVGNSFSPEFSMGVLLAGLILSAVTSLVAGIIGVAGIVAFPRLRGRFVLVLLLALLCSPLLWLMSLVLIS
;
A
#
# COMPACT_ATOMS: atom_id res chain seq x y z
N MET A 1 -28.34 20.58 -6.41
CA MET A 1 -27.27 20.15 -5.47
C MET A 1 -27.11 18.63 -5.32
N ILE A 2 -28.11 17.81 -5.68
CA ILE A 2 -28.08 16.34 -5.52
C ILE A 2 -27.03 15.66 -6.42
N SER A 3 -26.83 16.12 -7.66
CA SER A 3 -25.81 15.54 -8.56
C SER A 3 -24.39 15.55 -7.98
N ARG A 4 -23.94 16.68 -7.41
CA ARG A 4 -22.57 16.80 -6.88
C ARG A 4 -22.29 15.75 -5.81
N SER A 5 -23.20 15.54 -4.85
CA SER A 5 -22.96 14.58 -3.75
C SER A 5 -22.88 13.12 -4.21
N VAL A 6 -23.64 12.75 -5.26
CA VAL A 6 -23.61 11.40 -5.85
C VAL A 6 -22.29 11.14 -6.58
N TYR A 7 -21.79 12.12 -7.34
CA TYR A 7 -20.46 12.02 -7.98
C TYR A 7 -19.34 11.94 -6.94
N THR A 8 -19.41 12.74 -5.86
CA THR A 8 -18.42 12.71 -4.78
C THR A 8 -18.38 11.33 -4.09
N MET A 9 -19.55 10.73 -3.82
CA MET A 9 -19.62 9.37 -3.24
C MET A 9 -19.08 8.28 -4.18
N SER A 10 -19.40 8.35 -5.49
CA SER A 10 -18.90 7.39 -6.48
C SER A 10 -17.38 7.48 -6.64
N THR A 11 -16.84 8.69 -6.74
CA THR A 11 -15.40 8.94 -6.82
C THR A 11 -14.67 8.48 -5.56
N GLY A 12 -15.21 8.78 -4.37
CA GLY A 12 -14.65 8.32 -3.09
C GLY A 12 -14.61 6.79 -2.98
N ARG A 13 -15.63 6.09 -3.50
CA ARG A 13 -15.64 4.62 -3.52
C ARG A 13 -14.59 4.05 -4.47
N LYS A 14 -14.41 4.64 -5.66
CA LYS A 14 -13.36 4.23 -6.61
C LYS A 14 -11.96 4.44 -6.04
N LEU A 15 -11.72 5.59 -5.40
CA LEU A 15 -10.46 5.89 -4.72
C LEU A 15 -10.16 4.92 -3.58
N PHE A 16 -11.16 4.55 -2.79
CA PHE A 16 -11.01 3.53 -1.75
C PHE A 16 -10.57 2.18 -2.33
N TRP A 17 -11.21 1.71 -3.41
CA TRP A 17 -10.82 0.47 -4.06
C TRP A 17 -9.43 0.53 -4.69
N ALA A 18 -9.04 1.68 -5.26
CA ALA A 18 -7.70 1.89 -5.77
C ALA A 18 -6.65 1.84 -4.65
N GLY A 19 -6.94 2.47 -3.50
CA GLY A 19 -6.08 2.43 -2.31
C GLY A 19 -5.95 1.02 -1.74
N LEU A 20 -7.07 0.29 -1.61
CA LEU A 20 -7.06 -1.11 -1.17
C LEU A 20 -6.31 -2.02 -2.13
N GLY A 21 -6.47 -1.79 -3.44
CA GLY A 21 -5.72 -2.48 -4.48
C GLY A 21 -4.21 -2.24 -4.36
N CYS A 22 -3.79 -1.01 -4.07
CA CYS A 22 -2.37 -0.71 -3.83
C CYS A 22 -1.82 -1.48 -2.62
N VAL A 23 -2.56 -1.55 -1.50
CA VAL A 23 -2.16 -2.36 -0.34
C VAL A 23 -2.00 -3.83 -0.72
N ALA A 24 -2.97 -4.40 -1.43
CA ALA A 24 -2.87 -5.79 -1.88
C ALA A 24 -1.65 -5.99 -2.79
N LEU A 25 -1.37 -5.04 -3.68
CA LEU A 25 -0.20 -5.06 -4.56
C LEU A 25 1.11 -5.00 -3.76
N THR A 26 1.19 -4.17 -2.70
CA THR A 26 2.33 -4.11 -1.79
C THR A 26 2.69 -5.48 -1.23
N VAL A 27 1.68 -6.21 -0.75
CA VAL A 27 1.86 -7.56 -0.20
C VAL A 27 2.31 -8.53 -1.29
N VAL A 28 1.62 -8.54 -2.44
CA VAL A 28 1.95 -9.44 -3.56
C VAL A 28 3.36 -9.21 -4.10
N LEU A 29 3.78 -7.95 -4.23
CA LEU A 29 5.13 -7.61 -4.73
C LEU A 29 6.22 -7.99 -3.73
N PHE A 30 5.97 -7.80 -2.43
CA PHE A 30 6.93 -8.16 -1.40
C PHE A 30 7.10 -9.68 -1.30
N PHE A 31 6.00 -10.40 -1.11
CA PHE A 31 6.04 -11.87 -1.03
C PHE A 31 6.42 -12.50 -2.37
N GLY A 32 5.96 -11.95 -3.49
CA GLY A 32 6.35 -12.39 -4.83
C GLY A 32 7.84 -12.19 -5.07
N GLY A 33 8.37 -11.01 -4.77
CA GLY A 33 9.82 -10.76 -4.84
C GLY A 33 10.62 -11.68 -3.92
N PHE A 34 10.10 -11.99 -2.73
CA PHE A 34 10.71 -12.94 -1.82
C PHE A 34 10.74 -14.38 -2.36
N LEU A 35 9.59 -14.90 -2.78
CA LEU A 35 9.46 -16.26 -3.30
C LEU A 35 10.26 -16.45 -4.59
N VAL A 36 10.15 -15.50 -5.51
CA VAL A 36 10.86 -15.53 -6.78
C VAL A 36 12.36 -15.37 -6.53
N GLY A 37 12.77 -14.45 -5.65
CA GLY A 37 14.17 -14.27 -5.27
C GLY A 37 14.81 -15.57 -4.74
N ASN A 38 14.11 -16.31 -3.86
CA ASN A 38 14.59 -17.59 -3.32
C ASN A 38 14.68 -18.72 -4.37
N SER A 39 14.10 -18.54 -5.55
CA SER A 39 14.14 -19.53 -6.64
C SER A 39 15.33 -19.33 -7.59
N PHE A 40 16.07 -18.22 -7.47
CA PHE A 40 17.20 -17.88 -8.34
C PHE A 40 18.56 -18.17 -7.67
N SER A 41 19.64 -18.12 -8.45
CA SER A 41 21.00 -18.15 -7.92
C SER A 41 21.27 -16.94 -7.01
N PRO A 42 22.25 -17.01 -6.09
CA PRO A 42 22.48 -15.98 -5.06
C PRO A 42 22.69 -14.57 -5.63
N GLU A 43 23.33 -14.49 -6.79
CA GLU A 43 23.64 -13.24 -7.51
C GLU A 43 22.37 -12.52 -7.99
N PHE A 44 21.39 -13.27 -8.49
CA PHE A 44 20.11 -12.73 -8.98
C PHE A 44 19.07 -12.56 -7.87
N SER A 45 19.18 -13.38 -6.81
CA SER A 45 18.28 -13.34 -5.64
C SER A 45 18.24 -11.95 -5.01
N MET A 46 19.41 -11.32 -4.82
CA MET A 46 19.53 -9.99 -4.24
C MET A 46 18.80 -8.93 -5.08
N GLY A 47 18.96 -8.96 -6.40
CA GLY A 47 18.33 -8.00 -7.31
C GLY A 47 16.80 -8.13 -7.34
N VAL A 48 16.29 -9.36 -7.34
CA VAL A 48 14.83 -9.63 -7.33
C VAL A 48 14.21 -9.21 -6.00
N LEU A 49 14.87 -9.52 -4.88
CA LEU A 49 14.44 -9.09 -3.54
C LEU A 49 14.41 -7.57 -3.44
N LEU A 50 15.47 -6.89 -3.90
CA LEU A 50 15.54 -5.43 -3.87
C LEU A 50 14.45 -4.80 -4.74
N ALA A 51 14.24 -5.31 -5.96
CA ALA A 51 13.20 -4.81 -6.85
C ALA A 51 11.79 -4.98 -6.26
N GLY A 52 11.49 -6.17 -5.71
CA GLY A 52 10.23 -6.43 -5.02
C GLY A 52 10.02 -5.51 -3.82
N LEU A 53 11.07 -5.25 -3.05
CA LEU A 53 11.03 -4.36 -1.90
C LEU A 53 10.79 -2.90 -2.30
N ILE A 54 11.48 -2.40 -3.32
CA ILE A 54 11.28 -1.04 -3.85
C ILE A 54 9.85 -0.87 -4.38
N LEU A 55 9.38 -1.79 -5.21
CA LEU A 55 8.01 -1.75 -5.77
C LEU A 55 6.96 -1.85 -4.66
N SER A 56 7.19 -2.69 -3.66
CA SER A 56 6.32 -2.79 -2.48
C SER A 56 6.31 -1.48 -1.68
N ALA A 57 7.47 -0.86 -1.44
CA ALA A 57 7.54 0.43 -0.76
C ALA A 57 6.80 1.54 -1.52
N VAL A 58 6.96 1.62 -2.85
CA VAL A 58 6.26 2.60 -3.69
C VAL A 58 4.75 2.42 -3.61
N THR A 59 4.25 1.19 -3.75
CA THR A 59 2.81 0.90 -3.68
C THR A 59 2.23 1.17 -2.29
N SER A 60 2.99 0.90 -1.23
CA SER A 60 2.61 1.21 0.15
C SER A 60 2.51 2.73 0.36
N LEU A 61 3.43 3.49 -0.20
CA LEU A 61 3.44 4.95 -0.13
C LEU A 61 2.24 5.54 -0.87
N VAL A 62 1.95 5.05 -2.07
CA VAL A 62 0.77 5.46 -2.85
C VAL A 62 -0.52 5.15 -2.09
N ALA A 63 -0.64 3.97 -1.48
CA ALA A 63 -1.78 3.63 -0.63
C ALA A 63 -1.92 4.59 0.58
N GLY A 64 -0.79 4.96 1.19
CA GLY A 64 -0.74 5.95 2.26
C GLY A 64 -1.25 7.33 1.81
N ILE A 65 -0.75 7.84 0.68
CA ILE A 65 -1.18 9.12 0.11
C ILE A 65 -2.68 9.09 -0.21
N ILE A 66 -3.18 8.02 -0.82
CA ILE A 66 -4.61 7.84 -1.11
C ILE A 66 -5.43 7.81 0.19
N GLY A 67 -4.94 7.13 1.22
CA GLY A 67 -5.56 7.10 2.56
C GLY A 67 -5.69 8.51 3.15
N VAL A 68 -4.61 9.27 3.20
CA VAL A 68 -4.61 10.65 3.73
C VAL A 68 -5.51 11.56 2.90
N ALA A 69 -5.36 11.55 1.58
CA ALA A 69 -6.18 12.36 0.68
C ALA A 69 -7.68 12.02 0.82
N GLY A 70 -8.00 10.73 0.96
CA GLY A 70 -9.37 10.25 1.15
C GLY A 70 -9.99 10.67 2.49
N ILE A 71 -9.21 10.67 3.58
CA ILE A 71 -9.66 11.14 4.91
C ILE A 71 -10.00 12.63 4.88
N VAL A 72 -9.17 13.44 4.20
CA VAL A 72 -9.34 14.89 4.09
C VAL A 72 -10.53 15.22 3.19
N ALA A 73 -10.61 14.60 2.01
CA ALA A 73 -11.61 14.92 0.98
C ALA A 73 -13.01 14.33 1.24
N PHE A 74 -13.12 13.19 1.94
CA PHE A 74 -14.39 12.47 2.09
C PHE A 74 -14.75 12.19 3.57
N PRO A 75 -15.30 13.16 4.31
CA PRO A 75 -15.63 13.02 5.74
C PRO A 75 -16.55 11.83 6.05
N ARG A 76 -17.51 11.53 5.17
CA ARG A 76 -18.44 10.40 5.33
C ARG A 76 -17.81 9.01 5.10
N LEU A 77 -16.64 8.96 4.46
CA LEU A 77 -15.92 7.71 4.15
C LEU A 77 -14.62 7.57 4.97
N ARG A 78 -14.35 8.49 5.91
CA ARG A 78 -13.12 8.54 6.70
C ARG A 78 -12.74 7.20 7.31
N GLY A 79 -13.68 6.50 7.94
CA GLY A 79 -13.38 5.20 8.56
C GLY A 79 -12.79 4.19 7.58
N ARG A 80 -13.25 4.18 6.32
CA ARG A 80 -12.71 3.29 5.29
C ARG A 80 -11.31 3.70 4.85
N PHE A 81 -11.05 4.99 4.69
CA PHE A 81 -9.72 5.48 4.33
C PHE A 81 -8.71 5.39 5.49
N VAL A 82 -9.17 5.52 6.74
CA VAL A 82 -8.36 5.19 7.94
C VAL A 82 -7.98 3.72 7.93
N LEU A 83 -8.90 2.82 7.58
CA LEU A 83 -8.59 1.40 7.45
C LEU A 83 -7.51 1.16 6.38
N VAL A 84 -7.61 1.80 5.20
CA VAL A 84 -6.57 1.71 4.15
C VAL A 84 -5.24 2.25 4.65
N LEU A 85 -5.25 3.37 5.38
CA LEU A 85 -4.04 3.96 5.96
C LEU A 85 -3.38 3.01 6.96
N LEU A 86 -4.15 2.42 7.89
CA LEU A 86 -3.65 1.47 8.87
C LEU A 86 -3.09 0.22 8.19
N LEU A 87 -3.79 -0.32 7.19
CA LEU A 87 -3.31 -1.46 6.42
C LEU A 87 -2.02 -1.14 5.65
N ALA A 88 -1.93 0.04 5.04
CA ALA A 88 -0.73 0.49 4.35
C ALA A 88 0.45 0.66 5.31
N LEU A 89 0.22 1.15 6.53
CA LEU A 89 1.25 1.23 7.56
C LEU A 89 1.67 -0.16 8.05
N LEU A 90 0.71 -1.03 8.35
CA LEU A 90 0.98 -2.40 8.82
C LEU A 90 1.73 -3.23 7.78
N CYS A 91 1.40 -3.05 6.49
CA CYS A 91 2.03 -3.74 5.36
C CYS A 91 3.26 -2.99 4.81
N SER A 92 3.72 -1.91 5.44
CA SER A 92 4.86 -1.15 4.94
C SER A 92 6.17 -1.93 5.19
N PRO A 93 6.86 -2.38 4.13
CA PRO A 93 8.11 -3.14 4.28
C PRO A 93 9.21 -2.30 4.94
N LEU A 94 9.17 -0.96 4.78
CA LEU A 94 10.12 -0.05 5.41
C LEU A 94 9.93 0.03 6.93
N LEU A 95 8.69 0.02 7.42
CA LEU A 95 8.41 0.03 8.86
C LEU A 95 8.85 -1.30 9.50
N TRP A 96 8.66 -2.41 8.79
CA TRP A 96 9.16 -3.72 9.22
C TRP A 96 10.68 -3.74 9.30
N LEU A 97 11.39 -3.28 8.26
CA LEU A 97 12.85 -3.18 8.27
C LEU A 97 13.36 -2.29 9.41
N MET A 98 12.76 -1.12 9.62
CA MET A 98 13.14 -0.23 10.73
C MET A 98 12.91 -0.87 12.09
N SER A 99 11.81 -1.61 12.26
CA SER A 99 11.51 -2.33 13.50
C SER A 99 12.53 -3.44 13.78
N LEU A 100 12.94 -4.18 12.74
CA LEU A 100 13.97 -5.20 12.84
C LEU A 100 15.32 -4.60 13.24
N VAL A 101 15.72 -3.49 12.61
CA VAL A 101 16.96 -2.76 12.95
C VAL A 101 16.93 -2.21 14.39
N LEU A 102 15.77 -1.79 14.88
CA LEU A 102 15.63 -1.28 16.24
C LEU A 102 15.74 -2.38 17.31
N ILE A 103 15.41 -3.62 16.96
CA ILE A 103 15.39 -4.76 17.89
C ILE A 103 16.70 -5.58 17.81
N SER A 104 17.48 -5.43 16.73
CA SER A 104 18.79 -6.06 16.54
C SER A 104 19.92 -5.35 17.28
#